data_AF-A0A5K1ELW5-F1
#
_entry.id   AF-A0A5K1ELW5-F1
#
_cell.length_a   1.000
_cell.length_b   1.000
_cell.length_c   1.000
_cell.angle_alpha   90.00
_cell.angle_beta   90.00
_cell.angle_gamma   90.00
#
_symmetry.space_group_name_H-M   'P 1'
#
loop_
_entity.id
_entity.type
_entity.pdbx_description
1 polymer ?
#
loop_
_entity_poly.entity_id
_entity_poly.type
_entity_poly.pdbx_seq_one_letter_code
_entity_poly.pdbx_strand_id
1 'polypeptide(L)' 'MVEGDWIRPSKDQSITFSEKDLSKWRYYHVDALYIIVQVNGMTVPHVLIDGGSGINICPDLTAKALGF' A
#
# COMPACT_ATOMS: atom_id res chain seq x y z
N MET A 1 27.60 -8.48 2.56
CA MET A 1 26.33 -7.80 2.23
C MET A 1 25.70 -8.65 1.15
N VAL A 2 24.65 -9.41 1.46
CA VAL A 2 23.99 -10.26 0.47
C VAL A 2 23.07 -9.36 -0.32
N GLU A 3 23.40 -9.13 -1.58
CA GLU A 3 22.51 -8.55 -2.58
C GLU A 3 21.38 -9.56 -2.75
N GLY A 4 20.26 -9.33 -2.05
CA GLY A 4 19.07 -10.16 -2.22
C GLY A 4 18.51 -9.89 -3.62
N ASP A 5 18.26 -10.96 -4.38
CA ASP A 5 17.53 -10.88 -5.64
C ASP A 5 16.22 -10.12 -5.43
N TRP A 6 16.17 -8.88 -5.91
CA TRP A 6 14.94 -8.10 -5.96
C TRP A 6 14.05 -8.75 -7.03
N ILE A 7 13.19 -9.68 -6.59
CA ILE A 7 12.10 -10.20 -7.40
C ILE A 7 11.28 -9.00 -7.83
N ARG A 8 11.38 -8.63 -9.11
CA ARG A 8 10.49 -7.62 -9.69
C ARG A 8 9.10 -8.24 -9.67
N PRO A 9 8.13 -7.68 -8.91
CA PRO A 9 6.79 -8.23 -8.89
C PRO A 9 6.27 -8.25 -10.32
N SER A 10 5.71 -9.39 -10.74
CA SER A 10 5.06 -9.46 -12.05
C SER A 10 3.91 -8.44 -12.08
N LYS A 11 3.54 -7.98 -13.26
CA LYS A 11 2.50 -6.95 -13.45
C LYS A 11 1.17 -7.28 -12.76
N ASP A 12 0.92 -8.57 -12.48
CA ASP A 12 -0.30 -9.09 -11.87
C ASP A 12 -0.09 -9.65 -10.46
N GLN A 13 1.07 -9.42 -9.84
CA GLN A 13 1.32 -9.88 -8.48
C GLN A 13 0.63 -8.96 -7.46
N SER A 14 -0.60 -9.34 -7.08
CA SER A 14 -1.31 -8.71 -5.98
C SER A 14 -0.64 -9.06 -4.65
N ILE A 15 -0.27 -8.04 -3.87
CA ILE A 15 0.08 -8.22 -2.46
C ILE A 15 -1.24 -8.31 -1.70
N THR A 16 -1.49 -9.45 -1.05
CA THR A 16 -2.67 -9.65 -0.20
C THR A 16 -2.22 -10.12 1.18
N PHE A 17 -2.96 -9.71 2.21
CA PHE A 17 -2.81 -10.21 3.57
C PHE A 17 -3.87 -11.29 3.82
N SER A 18 -3.53 -12.27 4.64
CA SER A 18 -4.41 -13.38 5.04
C SER A 18 -4.38 -13.57 6.55
N GLU A 19 -5.27 -14.42 7.07
CA GLU A 19 -5.27 -14.82 8.49
C GLU A 19 -3.94 -15.43 8.94
N LYS A 20 -3.13 -15.97 8.02
CA LYS A 20 -1.81 -16.53 8.32
C LYS A 20 -0.76 -15.45 8.63
N ASP A 21 -0.99 -14.24 8.13
CA ASP A 21 -0.11 -13.09 8.30
C ASP A 21 -0.42 -12.32 9.59
N LEU A 22 -1.53 -12.65 10.25
CA LEU A 22 -1.87 -12.10 11.56
C LEU A 22 -0.87 -12.54 12.62
N SER A 23 -0.45 -11.61 13.47
CA SER A 23 0.35 -11.95 14.63
C SER A 23 -0.44 -12.89 15.55
N LYS A 24 0.21 -13.97 16.01
CA LYS A 24 -0.35 -14.89 17.04
C LYS A 24 -0.78 -14.17 18.31
N TRP A 25 -0.17 -13.02 18.55
CA TRP A 25 -0.52 -12.10 19.60
C TRP A 25 -1.47 -11.07 19.01
N ARG A 26 -2.71 -11.00 19.51
CA ARG A 26 -3.71 -9.98 19.13
C ARG A 26 -3.33 -8.57 19.62
N TYR A 27 -2.10 -8.15 19.38
CA TYR A 27 -1.74 -6.75 19.53
C TYR A 27 -2.43 -6.00 18.41
N TYR A 28 -3.36 -5.14 18.78
CA TYR A 28 -3.88 -4.15 17.85
C TYR A 28 -2.71 -3.27 17.42
N HIS A 29 -2.53 -3.11 16.12
CA HIS A 29 -1.64 -2.09 15.61
C HIS A 29 -2.18 -0.73 16.06
N VAL A 30 -1.35 0.06 16.73
CA VAL A 30 -1.73 1.39 17.22
C VAL A 30 -1.70 2.40 16.07
N ASP A 31 -0.85 2.15 15.07
CA ASP A 31 -0.64 3.02 13.92
C ASP A 31 -1.28 2.44 12.65
N ALA A 32 -1.78 3.33 11.79
CA ALA A 32 -2.32 2.97 10.49
C ALA A 32 -1.22 2.56 9.50
N LEU A 33 -1.55 1.62 8.60
CA LEU A 33 -0.62 1.15 7.57
C LEU A 33 -0.64 2.10 6.37
N TYR A 34 0.49 2.77 6.13
CA TYR A 34 0.69 3.62 4.97
C TYR A 34 1.74 3.05 4.03
N ILE A 35 1.56 3.26 2.72
CA ILE A 35 2.55 2.97 1.69
C ILE A 35 2.88 4.23 0.88
N ILE A 36 3.96 4.13 0.12
CA ILE A 36 4.33 5.10 -0.91
C ILE A 36 4.00 4.45 -2.25
N VAL A 37 3.29 5.18 -3.12
CA VAL A 37 2.96 4.72 -4.47
C VAL A 37 3.49 5.71 -5.51
N GLN A 38 3.73 5.22 -6.72
CA GLN A 38 4.05 6.07 -7.87
C GLN A 38 2.85 6.10 -8.82
N VAL A 39 2.34 7.29 -9.13
CA VAL A 39 1.19 7.51 -10.02
C VAL A 39 1.55 8.60 -11.01
N ASN A 40 1.42 8.32 -12.31
CA ASN A 40 1.78 9.26 -13.39
C ASN A 40 3.19 9.86 -13.24
N GLY A 41 4.15 9.07 -12.76
CA GLY A 41 5.53 9.50 -12.53
C GLY A 41 5.75 10.29 -11.23
N MET A 42 4.70 10.63 -10.49
CA MET A 42 4.79 11.32 -9.20
C MET A 42 4.72 10.36 -8.02
N THR A 43 5.45 10.68 -6.96
CA THR A 43 5.42 9.95 -5.69
C THR A 43 4.30 10.46 -4.82
N VAL A 44 3.36 9.59 -4.44
CA VAL A 44 2.30 9.89 -3.47
C VAL A 44 2.65 9.19 -2.15
N PRO A 45 3.11 9.93 -1.14
CA PRO A 45 3.38 9.37 0.17
C PRO A 45 2.07 9.20 0.96
N HIS A 46 2.13 8.44 2.07
CA HIS A 46 1.03 8.30 3.01
C HIS A 46 -0.30 7.80 2.40
N VAL A 47 -0.23 6.86 1.44
CA VAL A 47 -1.44 6.19 0.95
C VAL A 47 -1.85 5.13 1.97
N LEU A 48 -3.04 5.30 2.55
CA LEU A 48 -3.58 4.40 3.55
C LEU A 48 -3.97 3.06 2.93
N ILE A 49 -3.56 1.96 3.55
CA ILE A 49 -4.10 0.63 3.29
C ILE A 49 -5.17 0.35 4.33
N ASP A 50 -6.42 0.43 3.89
CA ASP A 50 -7.59 0.14 4.72
C ASP A 50 -8.32 -1.09 4.19
N GLY A 51 -8.13 -2.23 4.89
CA GLY A 51 -8.82 -3.48 4.58
C GLY A 51 -10.30 -3.51 4.96
N GLY A 52 -10.80 -2.51 5.70
CA GLY A 52 -12.21 -2.37 6.05
C GLY A 52 -13.04 -1.63 5.00
N SER A 53 -12.39 -0.96 4.05
CA SER A 53 -13.04 -0.18 3.00
C SER A 53 -13.29 -1.00 1.73
N GLY A 54 -14.48 -0.86 1.14
CA GLY A 54 -14.85 -1.53 -0.12
C GLY A 54 -14.44 -0.79 -1.40
N ILE A 55 -13.91 0.44 -1.28
CA ILE A 55 -13.53 1.29 -2.41
C ILE A 55 -12.26 2.09 -2.10
N ASN A 56 -11.54 2.48 -3.15
CA ASN A 56 -10.42 3.42 -3.05
C ASN A 56 -10.92 4.86 -3.11
N ILE A 57 -10.37 5.73 -2.25
CA ILE A 57 -10.73 7.16 -2.19
C ILE A 57 -9.48 7.99 -2.48
N CYS A 58 -9.62 9.00 -3.33
CA CYS A 58 -8.57 9.99 -3.61
C CYS A 58 -9.13 11.40 -3.38
N PRO A 59 -8.51 12.24 -2.52
CA PRO A 59 -8.92 13.63 -2.36
C PRO A 59 -8.81 14.40 -3.68
N ASP A 60 -9.77 15.29 -3.94
CA ASP A 60 -9.83 16.07 -5.19
C ASP A 60 -8.54 16.84 -5.50
N LEU A 61 -7.94 17.48 -4.50
CA LEU A 61 -6.66 18.20 -4.66
C LEU A 61 -5.50 17.28 -5.07
N THR A 62 -5.48 16.05 -4.52
CA THR A 62 -4.49 15.04 -4.88
C THR A 62 -4.72 14.55 -6.30
N ALA A 63 -5.98 14.26 -6.68
CA ALA A 63 -6.33 13.86 -8.04
C ALA A 63 -5.91 14.91 -9.08
N LYS A 64 -6.23 16.18 -8.83
CA LYS A 64 -5.83 17.31 -9.69
C LYS A 64 -4.32 17.45 -9.81
N ALA A 65 -3.58 17.31 -8.71
CA ALA A 65 -2.12 17.33 -8.74
C ALA A 65 -1.57 16.19 -9.61
N LEU A 66 -2.21 15.02 -9.58
CA LEU A 66 -1.88 13.84 -10.37
C LEU A 66 -2.31 13.92 -11.85
N GLY A 67 -3.01 14.98 -12.24
CA GLY A 67 -3.48 15.19 -13.61
C GLY A 67 -4.75 14.41 -13.97
N PHE A 68 -5.60 14.08 -12.98
CA PHE A 68 -6.95 13.54 -13.18
C PHE A 68 -8.02 14.62 -13.14
#